data_AF-G8LUY3-F1
#
_entry.id   AF-G8LUY3-F1
#
_cell.length_a   1.000
_cell.length_b   1.000
_cell.length_c   1.000
_cell.angle_alpha   90.00
_cell.angle_beta   90.00
_cell.angle_gamma   90.00
#
_symmetry.space_group_name_H-M   'P 1'
#
loop_
_entity.id
_entity.type
_entity.pdbx_description
1 polymer ?
#
loop_
_entity_poly.entity_id
_entity_poly.type
_entity_poly.pdbx_seq_one_letter_code
_entity_poly.pdbx_strand_id
1 'polypeptide(L)'
;MSRIREVRRQAKLTQKQLAEHYDIPLRTLQDWETGKRKPPEYIINLLLRCIAADFSVTLEEKTQSNTDKKFSLTYIDGTPLNTEDEMYVMAEREAKKLVLVNKDNGVETYRCSNGFTFKVKVMKRK
;
A
#
# COMPACT_ATOMS: atom_id res chain seq x y z
N MET A 1 5.84 -0.83 15.32
CA MET A 1 4.67 -1.66 15.66
C MET A 1 4.57 -2.75 14.61
N SER A 2 4.41 -4.02 15.01
CA SER A 2 4.26 -5.15 14.07
C SER A 2 2.80 -5.28 13.62
N ARG A 3 2.56 -5.58 12.33
CA ARG A 3 1.21 -5.72 11.74
C ARG A 3 0.36 -6.77 12.45
N ILE A 4 1.00 -7.84 12.92
CA ILE A 4 0.37 -8.91 13.71
C ILE A 4 -0.22 -8.36 15.01
N ARG A 5 0.52 -7.47 15.69
CA ARG A 5 0.08 -6.85 16.95
C ARG A 5 -1.14 -5.95 16.75
N GLU A 6 -1.20 -5.23 15.64
CA GLU A 6 -2.30 -4.33 15.31
C GLU A 6 -3.60 -5.12 15.11
N VAL A 7 -3.55 -6.14 14.24
CA VAL A 7 -4.71 -6.99 13.94
C VAL A 7 -5.16 -7.80 15.15
N ARG A 8 -4.23 -8.33 15.96
CA ARG A 8 -4.57 -8.99 17.24
C ARG A 8 -5.34 -8.06 18.19
N ARG A 9 -4.93 -6.79 18.29
CA ARG A 9 -5.62 -5.82 19.16
C ARG A 9 -7.01 -5.48 18.64
N GLN A 10 -7.19 -5.39 17.33
CA GLN A 10 -8.51 -5.21 16.72
C GLN A 10 -9.43 -6.41 16.98
N ALA A 11 -8.88 -7.63 16.94
CA ALA A 11 -9.57 -8.86 17.36
C ALA A 11 -9.84 -8.94 18.88
N LYS A 12 -9.37 -7.96 19.68
CA LYS A 12 -9.48 -7.93 21.15
C LYS A 12 -8.87 -9.15 21.85
N LEU A 13 -7.85 -9.77 21.23
CA LEU A 13 -7.17 -10.94 21.77
C LEU A 13 -5.89 -10.55 22.53
N THR A 14 -5.61 -11.28 23.61
CA THR A 14 -4.29 -11.29 24.25
C THR A 14 -3.30 -12.10 23.41
N GLN A 15 -1.99 -11.92 23.64
CA GLN A 15 -0.97 -12.74 22.96
C GLN A 15 -1.14 -14.24 23.25
N LYS A 16 -1.55 -14.59 24.47
CA LYS A 16 -1.80 -15.99 24.85
C LYS A 16 -2.96 -16.59 24.06
N GLN A 17 -4.09 -15.88 23.99
CA GLN A 17 -5.27 -16.36 23.25
C GLN A 17 -4.99 -16.54 21.77
N LEU A 18 -4.25 -15.61 21.14
CA LEU A 18 -3.88 -15.75 19.73
C LEU A 18 -2.93 -16.94 19.50
N ALA A 19 -1.94 -17.09 20.38
CA ALA A 19 -0.98 -18.19 20.33
C ALA A 19 -1.68 -19.56 20.45
N GLU A 20 -2.62 -19.69 21.38
CA GLU A 20 -3.39 -20.91 21.61
C GLU A 20 -4.34 -21.22 20.44
N HIS A 21 -5.02 -20.20 19.90
CA HIS A 21 -5.99 -20.37 18.79
C HIS A 21 -5.34 -20.88 17.49
N TYR A 22 -4.10 -20.46 17.19
CA TYR A 22 -3.38 -20.86 15.98
C TYR A 22 -2.27 -21.88 16.22
N ASP A 23 -2.19 -22.46 17.42
CA ASP A 23 -1.13 -23.39 17.85
C ASP A 23 0.30 -22.86 17.57
N ILE A 24 0.49 -21.57 17.84
CA ILE A 24 1.79 -20.89 17.70
C ILE A 24 2.41 -20.79 19.08
N PRO A 25 3.67 -21.23 19.29
CA PRO A 25 4.33 -21.05 20.57
C PRO A 25 4.31 -19.58 20.99
N LEU A 26 3.87 -19.29 22.22
CA LEU A 26 3.71 -17.92 22.72
C LEU A 26 4.99 -17.08 22.55
N ARG A 27 6.16 -17.68 22.77
CA ARG A 27 7.47 -17.03 22.58
C ARG A 27 7.72 -16.63 21.14
N THR A 28 7.31 -17.46 20.17
CA THR A 28 7.41 -17.18 18.74
C THR A 28 6.55 -15.97 18.37
N LEU A 29 5.30 -15.92 18.84
CA LEU A 29 4.42 -14.78 18.60
C LEU A 29 4.99 -13.48 19.22
N GLN A 30 5.55 -13.56 20.43
CA GLN A 30 6.20 -12.40 21.07
C GLN A 30 7.42 -11.92 20.27
N ASP A 31 8.27 -12.82 19.80
CA ASP A 31 9.44 -12.47 19.00
C ASP A 31 9.03 -11.81 17.67
N TRP A 32 7.92 -12.25 17.07
CA TRP A 32 7.33 -11.64 15.86
C TRP A 32 6.73 -10.25 16.13
N GLU A 33 6.02 -10.07 17.24
CA GLU A 33 5.41 -8.78 17.59
C GLU A 33 6.43 -7.72 18.03
N THR A 34 7.51 -8.16 18.68
CA THR A 34 8.61 -7.29 19.13
C THR A 34 9.64 -7.02 18.03
N GLY A 35 9.59 -7.76 16.92
CA GLY A 35 10.54 -7.63 15.80
C GLY A 35 11.89 -8.30 16.04
N LYS A 36 12.05 -9.06 17.14
CA LYS A 36 13.25 -9.86 17.41
C LYS A 36 13.48 -10.93 16.35
N ARG A 37 12.38 -11.48 15.81
CA ARG A 37 12.39 -12.38 14.65
C ARG A 37 11.36 -11.90 13.66
N LYS A 38 11.76 -11.80 12.39
CA LYS A 38 10.83 -11.49 11.30
C LYS A 38 10.35 -12.79 10.67
N PRO A 39 9.07 -13.19 10.84
CA PRO A 39 8.54 -14.33 10.11
C PRO A 39 8.56 -14.04 8.60
N PRO A 40 8.57 -15.08 7.75
CA PRO A 40 8.41 -14.91 6.31
C PRO A 40 7.13 -14.14 5.99
N GLU A 41 7.17 -13.29 4.96
CA GLU A 41 6.05 -12.41 4.61
C GLU A 41 4.75 -13.19 4.32
N TYR A 42 4.87 -14.39 3.73
CA TYR A 42 3.71 -15.24 3.46
C TYR A 42 3.01 -15.72 4.74
N ILE A 43 3.75 -15.99 5.82
CA ILE A 43 3.19 -16.38 7.12
C ILE A 43 2.45 -15.20 7.73
N ILE A 44 3.00 -14.00 7.64
CA ILE A 44 2.34 -12.78 8.11
C ILE A 44 1.01 -12.62 7.38
N ASN A 45 1.02 -12.68 6.05
CA ASN A 45 -0.18 -12.51 5.25
C ASN A 45 -1.24 -13.60 5.52
N LEU A 46 -0.82 -14.86 5.70
CA LEU A 46 -1.71 -15.95 6.05
C LEU A 46 -2.36 -15.71 7.42
N LEU A 47 -1.54 -15.43 8.44
CA LEU A 47 -2.03 -15.20 9.80
C LEU A 47 -2.99 -14.02 9.88
N LEU A 48 -2.71 -12.92 9.17
CA LEU A 48 -3.60 -11.75 9.14
C LEU A 48 -4.95 -12.09 8.49
N ARG A 49 -4.95 -12.86 7.40
CA ARG A 49 -6.18 -13.31 6.74
C ARG A 49 -7.01 -14.22 7.63
N CYS A 50 -6.36 -15.15 8.34
CA CYS A 50 -7.03 -16.02 9.30
C CYS A 50 -7.68 -15.21 10.43
N ILE A 51 -6.95 -14.28 11.05
CA ILE A 51 -7.52 -13.45 12.13
C ILE A 51 -8.69 -12.61 11.63
N ALA A 52 -8.58 -12.06 10.42
CA ALA A 52 -9.66 -11.29 9.82
C ALA A 52 -10.92 -12.14 9.58
N ALA A 53 -10.76 -13.36 9.08
CA ALA A 53 -11.86 -14.29 8.86
C ALA A 53 -12.51 -14.74 10.17
N ASP A 54 -11.70 -15.10 11.17
CA ASP A 54 -12.19 -15.65 12.43
C ASP A 54 -12.84 -14.60 13.34
N PHE A 55 -12.32 -13.36 13.33
CA PHE A 55 -12.72 -12.32 14.29
C PHE A 55 -13.37 -11.09 13.62
N SER A 56 -13.72 -11.17 12.34
CA SER A 56 -14.35 -10.08 11.57
C SER A 56 -13.59 -8.75 11.70
N VAL A 57 -12.26 -8.82 11.57
CA VAL A 57 -11.38 -7.65 11.68
C VAL A 57 -11.18 -6.99 10.32
N THR A 58 -11.34 -5.67 10.27
CA THR A 58 -11.01 -4.88 9.09
C THR A 58 -9.49 -4.80 8.92
N LEU A 59 -8.95 -5.55 7.96
CA LEU A 59 -7.58 -5.36 7.53
C LEU A 59 -7.51 -4.06 6.74
N GLU A 60 -6.91 -3.03 7.31
CA GLU A 60 -6.45 -1.92 6.49
C GLU A 60 -5.36 -2.45 5.58
N GLU A 61 -5.72 -2.64 4.30
CA GLU A 61 -4.75 -2.88 3.26
C GLU A 61 -3.89 -1.63 3.15
N LYS A 62 -2.74 -1.64 3.84
CA LYS A 62 -1.57 -0.97 3.28
C LYS A 62 -1.24 -1.75 2.02
N THR A 63 -1.93 -1.42 0.93
CA THR A 63 -1.44 -1.69 -0.41
C THR A 63 0.01 -1.25 -0.38
N GLN A 64 0.92 -2.11 -0.82
CA GLN A 64 2.26 -1.69 -1.19
C GLN A 64 2.12 -0.77 -2.42
N SER A 65 1.44 0.37 -2.28
CA SER A 65 1.64 1.51 -3.14
C SER A 65 3.10 1.87 -2.93
N ASN A 66 3.89 1.61 -3.96
CA ASN A 66 5.28 2.00 -4.09
C ASN A 66 5.38 3.52 -3.84
N THR A 67 5.49 3.91 -2.57
CA THR A 67 5.45 5.29 -2.04
C THR A 67 6.86 5.80 -1.78
N ASP A 68 7.88 5.24 -2.43
CA ASP A 68 9.24 5.77 -2.37
C ASP A 68 9.54 6.79 -3.48
N LYS A 69 8.64 6.96 -4.45
CA LYS A 69 8.76 7.97 -5.51
C LYS A 69 7.69 9.04 -5.33
N LYS A 70 8.10 10.23 -4.88
CA LYS A 70 7.26 11.43 -4.97
C LYS A 70 7.21 11.84 -6.44
N PHE A 71 6.02 11.89 -7.03
CA PHE A 71 5.84 12.38 -8.40
C PHE A 71 5.11 13.72 -8.36
N SER A 72 5.43 14.60 -9.30
CA SER A 72 4.67 15.82 -9.57
C SER A 72 3.82 15.60 -10.81
N LEU A 73 2.50 15.78 -10.68
CA LEU A 73 1.55 15.77 -11.80
C LEU A 73 1.28 17.22 -12.21
N THR A 74 1.49 17.55 -13.48
CA THR A 74 1.22 18.89 -14.02
C THR A 74 0.50 18.79 -15.37
N TYR A 75 -0.25 19.82 -15.72
CA TYR A 75 -0.79 19.95 -17.07
C TYR A 75 0.35 20.16 -18.07
N ILE A 76 0.02 20.15 -19.37
CA ILE A 76 0.99 20.39 -20.45
C ILE A 76 1.68 21.76 -20.33
N ASP A 77 1.00 22.76 -19.76
CA ASP A 77 1.48 24.13 -19.54
C ASP A 77 2.37 24.27 -18.29
N GLY A 78 2.50 23.20 -17.49
CA GLY A 78 3.31 23.18 -16.27
C GLY A 78 2.57 23.59 -15.00
N THR A 79 1.28 23.92 -15.06
CA THR A 79 0.48 24.18 -13.87
C THR A 79 0.17 22.88 -13.10
N PRO A 80 0.08 22.89 -11.76
CA PRO A 80 -0.30 21.71 -10.99
C PRO A 80 -1.73 21.27 -11.33
N LEU A 81 -1.97 19.95 -11.40
CA LEU A 81 -3.33 19.45 -11.55
C LEU A 81 -4.17 19.85 -10.33
N ASN A 82 -5.45 20.13 -10.57
CA ASN A 82 -6.41 20.27 -9.49
C ASN A 82 -6.75 18.89 -8.88
N THR A 83 -7.43 18.90 -7.72
CA THR A 83 -7.79 17.67 -6.99
C THR A 83 -8.62 16.70 -7.82
N GLU A 84 -9.56 17.20 -8.63
CA GLU A 84 -10.46 16.36 -9.44
C GLU A 84 -9.70 15.64 -10.57
N ASP A 85 -8.85 16.38 -11.28
CA ASP A 85 -8.03 15.84 -12.37
C ASP A 85 -6.94 14.89 -11.85
N GLU A 86 -6.36 15.18 -10.67
CA GLU A 86 -5.46 14.24 -10.00
C GLU A 86 -6.18 12.92 -9.68
N MET A 87 -7.39 12.98 -9.12
CA MET A 87 -8.19 11.80 -8.82
C MET A 87 -8.51 10.99 -10.07
N TYR A 88 -8.88 11.66 -11.17
CA TYR A 88 -9.15 11.00 -12.45
C TYR A 88 -7.91 10.29 -13.00
N VAL A 89 -6.76 10.98 -13.02
CA VAL A 89 -5.48 10.42 -13.47
C VAL A 89 -5.08 9.19 -12.65
N MET A 90 -5.26 9.24 -11.32
CA MET A 90 -4.96 8.12 -10.44
C MET A 90 -5.88 6.92 -10.70
N ALA A 91 -7.17 7.15 -10.92
CA ALA A 91 -8.13 6.10 -11.27
C ALA A 91 -7.81 5.44 -12.61
N GLU A 92 -7.46 6.22 -13.64
CA GLU A 92 -7.05 5.69 -14.95
C GLU A 92 -5.73 4.91 -14.86
N ARG A 93 -4.81 5.35 -14.00
CA ARG A 93 -3.55 4.62 -13.70
C ARG A 93 -3.82 3.27 -13.06
N GLU A 94 -4.70 3.22 -12.06
CA GLU A 94 -5.10 1.99 -11.37
C GLU A 94 -5.79 1.03 -12.34
N ALA A 95 -6.65 1.56 -13.21
CA ALA A 95 -7.28 0.83 -14.29
C ALA A 95 -6.34 0.48 -15.46
N LYS A 96 -5.06 0.90 -15.42
CA LYS A 96 -4.04 0.70 -16.46
C LYS A 96 -4.44 1.23 -17.85
N LYS A 97 -5.20 2.32 -17.89
CA LYS A 97 -5.73 2.94 -19.13
C LYS A 97 -4.87 4.07 -19.70
N LEU A 98 -3.79 4.43 -19.00
CA LEU A 98 -2.89 5.51 -19.44
C LEU A 98 -2.00 5.08 -20.60
N VAL A 99 -1.96 5.90 -21.66
CA VAL A 99 -1.07 5.71 -22.81
C VAL A 99 0.10 6.67 -22.70
N LEU A 100 1.34 6.16 -22.74
CA LEU A 100 2.55 6.99 -22.78
C LEU A 100 2.67 7.64 -24.17
N VAL A 101 2.67 8.97 -24.22
CA VAL A 101 2.78 9.75 -25.46
C VAL A 101 4.21 10.17 -25.72
N ASN A 102 4.92 10.61 -24.68
CA ASN A 102 6.27 11.13 -24.80
C ASN A 102 7.06 10.92 -23.51
N LYS A 103 8.38 10.75 -23.62
CA LYS A 103 9.30 10.64 -22.48
C LYS A 103 10.55 11.45 -22.78
N ASP A 104 10.74 12.54 -22.04
CA ASP A 104 11.86 13.47 -22.25
C ASP A 104 12.49 13.84 -20.90
N ASN A 105 13.80 13.67 -20.77
CA ASN A 105 14.61 14.14 -19.63
C ASN A 105 14.03 13.86 -18.21
N GLY A 106 13.34 12.73 -18.04
CA GLY A 106 12.74 12.34 -16.75
C GLY A 106 11.34 12.91 -16.48
N VAL A 107 10.72 13.52 -17.50
CA VAL A 107 9.30 13.89 -17.55
C VAL A 107 8.60 12.97 -18.54
N GLU A 108 7.52 12.32 -18.10
CA GLU A 108 6.71 11.43 -18.92
C GLU A 108 5.35 12.07 -19.18
N THR A 109 4.92 12.13 -20.43
CA THR A 109 3.60 12.64 -20.82
C THR A 109 2.67 11.47 -21.09
N TYR A 110 1.54 11.42 -20.40
CA TYR A 110 0.52 10.40 -20.55
C TYR A 110 -0.78 10.97 -21.12
N ARG A 111 -1.54 10.12 -21.80
CA ARG A 111 -2.90 10.39 -22.30
C ARG A 111 -3.89 9.44 -21.65
N CYS A 112 -4.96 9.97 -21.08
CA CYS A 112 -6.09 9.23 -20.54
C CYS A 112 -7.08 8.81 -21.64
N SER A 113 -8.01 7.92 -21.31
CA SER A 113 -9.03 7.42 -22.23
C SER A 113 -9.94 8.50 -22.81
N ASN A 114 -10.21 9.59 -22.07
CA ASN A 114 -10.98 10.74 -22.52
C ASN A 114 -10.18 11.73 -23.40
N GLY A 115 -8.91 11.43 -23.69
CA GLY A 115 -8.01 12.31 -24.46
C GLY A 115 -7.26 13.35 -23.63
N PHE A 116 -7.51 13.45 -22.32
CA PHE A 116 -6.78 14.33 -21.40
C PHE A 116 -5.28 13.97 -21.36
N THR A 117 -4.40 14.97 -21.38
CA THR A 117 -2.94 14.77 -21.33
C THR A 117 -2.30 15.50 -20.17
N PHE A 118 -1.38 14.83 -19.49
CA PHE A 118 -0.66 15.38 -18.34
C PHE A 118 0.79 14.91 -18.32
N LYS A 119 1.63 15.64 -17.58
CA LYS A 119 3.05 15.37 -17.38
C LYS A 119 3.28 14.82 -15.99
N VAL A 120 4.18 13.85 -15.89
CA VAL A 120 4.63 13.21 -14.66
C VAL A 120 6.12 13.42 -14.52
N LYS A 121 6.55 14.01 -13.42
CA LYS A 121 7.97 14.16 -13.09
C LYS A 121 8.30 13.43 -11.81
N VAL A 122 9.29 12.53 -11.85
CA VAL A 122 9.79 11.86 -10.64
C VAL A 122 10.65 12.83 -9.84
N MET A 123 10.26 13.14 -8.61
CA MET A 123 11.05 13.95 -7.69
C MET A 123 12.05 13.04 -6.98
N LYS A 124 13.35 13.26 -7.20
CA LYS A 124 14.39 12.64 -6.38
C LYS A 124 14.43 13.34 -5.01
N ARG A 125 14.48 12.57 -3.92
CA ARG A 125 14.70 13.14 -2.58
C ARG A 125 16.13 13.67 -2.53
N LYS A 126 16.30 14.92 -2.12
CA LYS A 126 17.60 15.57 -1.89
C LYS A 126 18.19 15.08 -0.58
#